data_AF-A0A1S6JMP3-F1
#
_entry.id   AF-A0A1S6JMP3-F1
#
_cell.length_a   1.000
_cell.length_b   1.000
_cell.length_c   1.000
_cell.angle_alpha   90.00
_cell.angle_beta   90.00
_cell.angle_gamma   90.00
#
_symmetry.space_group_name_H-M   'P 1'
#
loop_
_entity.id
_entity.type
_entity.pdbx_description
1 polymer ?
#
loop_
_entity_poly.entity_id
_entity_poly.type
_entity_poly.pdbx_seq_one_letter_code
_entity_poly.pdbx_strand_id
1 'polypeptide(L)' 'MAGLNPSTVENLKIGTVGTIGGGFAGYGMYVLGYIDDYLDVTNHRVVSQKTFEKEYHVQENL' A
#
# COMPACT_ATOMS: atom_id res chain seq x y z
N MET A 1 4.37 0.04 3.98
CA MET A 1 5.10 -1.23 3.76
C MET A 1 6.55 -0.91 3.41
N ALA A 2 7.39 -0.67 4.43
CA ALA A 2 8.83 -0.41 4.25
C ALA A 2 9.64 -1.68 3.90
N GLY A 3 8.98 -2.82 3.61
CA GLY A 3 9.61 -4.12 3.37
C GLY A 3 9.47 -4.64 1.94
N LEU A 4 8.89 -3.87 1.03
CA LEU A 4 8.52 -4.35 -0.31
C LEU A 4 9.19 -3.48 -1.37
N ASN A 5 10.40 -3.87 -1.75
CA ASN A 5 11.34 -3.24 -2.70
C ASN A 5 10.78 -2.03 -3.50
N PRO A 6 10.74 -0.83 -2.89
CA PRO A 6 10.20 0.34 -3.57
C PRO A 6 11.15 0.85 -4.66
N SER A 7 10.57 1.38 -5.74
CA SER A 7 11.34 2.03 -6.81
C SER A 7 12.11 3.25 -6.26
N THR A 8 13.15 3.70 -6.97
CA THR A 8 13.90 4.92 -6.58
C THR A 8 13.00 6.15 -6.50
N VAL A 9 11.98 6.22 -7.36
CA VAL A 9 10.99 7.32 -7.35
C VAL A 9 10.08 7.24 -6.12
N GLU A 10 9.60 6.04 -5.77
CA GLU A 10 8.85 5.82 -4.52
C GLU A 10 9.66 6.25 -3.31
N ASN A 11 10.94 5.87 -3.25
CA ASN A 11 11.84 6.21 -2.15
C ASN A 11 12.03 7.72 -1.99
N LEU A 12 12.18 8.45 -3.11
CA LEU A 12 12.31 9.90 -3.07
C LEU A 12 11.02 10.57 -2.58
N LYS A 13 9.87 10.05 -3.02
CA LYS A 13 8.54 10.53 -2.58
C LYS A 13 8.32 10.28 -1.09
N ILE A 14 8.61 9.07 -0.62
CA ILE A 14 8.63 8.67 0.80
C ILE A 14 9.54 9.61 1.61
N GLY A 15 10.77 9.84 1.17
CA GLY A 15 11.72 10.74 1.83
C GLY A 15 11.18 12.17 1.96
N THR A 16 10.61 12.70 0.88
CA THR A 16 10.02 14.05 0.86
C THR A 16 8.85 14.17 1.83
N VAL A 17 7.96 13.17 1.84
CA VAL A 17 6.82 13.12 2.78
C VAL A 17 7.31 12.99 4.23
N GLY A 18 8.39 12.24 4.47
CA GLY A 18 9.00 12.09 5.80
C GLY A 18 9.68 13.35 6.31
N THR A 19 10.24 14.18 5.43
CA THR A 19 10.77 15.49 5.82
C THR A 19 9.66 16.45 6.24
N ILE A 20 8.51 16.43 5.56
CA ILE A 20 7.41 17.39 5.82
C ILE A 20 6.52 16.94 6.99
N GLY A 21 6.21 15.65 7.11
CA GLY A 21 5.29 15.11 8.11
C GLY A 21 5.97 14.52 9.36
N GLY A 22 7.29 14.64 9.47
CA GLY A 22 8.11 13.89 10.44
C GLY A 22 8.39 12.47 9.95
N GLY A 23 9.56 11.91 10.30
CA GLY A 23 10.09 10.69 9.68
C GLY A 23 9.10 9.53 9.56
N PHE A 24 8.19 9.37 10.52
CA PHE A 24 7.12 8.36 10.50
C PHE A 24 6.11 8.51 9.34
N ALA A 25 5.83 9.74 8.91
CA ALA A 25 4.95 10.01 7.77
C ALA A 25 5.59 9.58 6.44
N GLY A 26 6.93 9.61 6.36
CA GLY A 26 7.66 9.25 5.16
C GLY A 26 7.64 7.75 4.91
N TYR A 27 7.88 6.95 5.94
CA TYR A 27 8.10 5.51 5.80
C TYR A 27 6.87 4.69 5.40
N GLY A 28 5.66 5.28 5.33
CA GLY A 28 4.43 4.51 5.16
C GLY A 28 4.40 3.31 6.12
N MET A 29 4.92 3.52 7.33
CA MET A 29 5.38 2.45 8.24
C MET A 29 4.20 1.58 8.68
N TYR A 30 3.01 2.21 8.73
CA TYR A 30 1.71 1.58 8.88
C TYR A 30 0.87 2.00 7.69
N VAL A 31 0.61 1.09 6.75
CA VAL A 31 -0.52 1.30 5.84
C VAL A 31 -1.75 1.02 6.68
N LEU A 32 -2.50 2.06 7.02
CA LEU A 32 -3.75 1.93 7.77
C LEU A 32 -4.80 1.35 6.81
N GLY A 33 -5.02 0.04 6.89
CA GLY A 33 -6.23 -0.57 6.34
C GLY A 33 -7.40 -0.35 7.28
N TYR A 34 -8.58 -0.19 6.71
CA TYR A 34 -9.84 -0.26 7.45
C TYR A 34 -10.35 -1.70 7.46
N ILE A 35 -11.32 -2.00 8.30
CA ILE A 35 -12.06 -3.26 8.22
C ILE A 35 -12.62 -3.38 6.79
N ASP A 36 -12.56 -4.60 6.25
CA ASP A 36 -12.95 -4.97 4.88
C ASP A 36 -12.00 -4.52 3.75
N ASP A 37 -10.88 -3.87 4.07
CA ASP A 37 -9.80 -3.66 3.08
C ASP A 37 -9.03 -4.96 2.80
N TYR A 38 -8.52 -5.07 1.58
CA TYR A 38 -7.81 -6.23 1.06
C TYR A 38 -6.30 -5.96 0.96
N LEU A 39 -5.49 -6.97 1.27
CA LEU A 39 -4.04 -6.91 1.07
C LEU A 39 -3.67 -7.50 -0.30
N ASP A 40 -3.29 -6.63 -1.23
CA ASP A 40 -2.71 -7.03 -2.52
C ASP A 40 -1.21 -7.26 -2.34
N VAL A 41 -0.87 -8.52 -2.08
CA VAL A 41 0.52 -8.97 -1.88
C VAL A 41 1.32 -8.90 -3.18
N THR A 42 0.70 -8.92 -4.36
CA THR A 42 1.43 -8.85 -5.64
C THR A 42 1.95 -7.45 -5.90
N ASN A 43 1.12 -6.43 -5.65
CA ASN A 43 1.49 -5.04 -5.88
C ASN A 43 1.85 -4.28 -4.59
N HIS A 44 2.01 -5.01 -3.48
CA HIS A 44 2.54 -4.48 -2.23
C HIS A 44 1.73 -3.30 -1.67
N ARG A 45 0.39 -3.39 -1.76
CA ARG A 45 -0.53 -2.31 -1.40
C ARG A 45 -1.77 -2.82 -0.67
N VAL A 46 -2.39 -1.94 0.12
CA VAL A 46 -3.75 -2.16 0.64
C VAL A 46 -4.74 -1.61 -0.39
N VAL A 47 -5.82 -2.35 -0.62
CA VAL A 47 -6.85 -2.07 -1.61
C VAL A 47 -8.18 -1.95 -0.90
N SER A 48 -8.92 -0.86 -1.13
CA SER A 48 -10.24 -0.70 -0.52
C SER A 48 -11.22 -1.75 -1.02
N GLN A 49 -12.20 -2.14 -0.21
CA GLN A 49 -13.29 -3.04 -0.65
C GLN A 49 -13.90 -2.60 -1.99
N LYS A 50 -14.23 -1.31 -2.12
CA LYS A 50 -14.82 -0.73 -3.33
C LYS A 50 -13.93 -0.90 -4.56
N THR A 51 -12.61 -0.73 -4.40
CA THR A 51 -11.65 -0.94 -5.48
C THR A 51 -11.51 -2.43 -5.81
N PHE A 52 -11.47 -3.28 -4.78
CA PHE A 52 -11.37 -4.72 -4.94
C PHE A 52 -12.55 -5.27 -5.75
N GLU A 53 -13.78 -4.95 -5.35
CA GLU A 53 -15.02 -5.38 -6.02
C GLU A 53 -15.12 -4.92 -7.48
N LYS A 54 -14.48 -3.80 -7.83
CA LYS A 54 -14.51 -3.22 -9.18
C LYS A 54 -13.42 -3.80 -10.10
N GLU A 55 -12.22 -4.03 -9.56
CA GLU A 55 -11.02 -4.28 -10.37
C GLU A 55 -10.50 -5.72 -10.27
N TYR A 56 -10.96 -6.50 -9.28
CA TYR A 56 -10.49 -7.86 -9.03
C TYR A 56 -11.59 -8.88 -9.29
N HIS A 57 -11.20 -10.08 -9.69
CA HIS A 57 -12.10 -11.21 -9.87
C HIS A 57 -11.59 -12.37 -9.03
N VAL A 58 -12.44 -12.89 -8.14
CA VAL A 58 -12.12 -14.09 -7.37
C VAL A 58 -12.22 -15.29 -8.31
N GLN A 59 -11.12 -16.01 -8.47
CA GLN A 59 -11.12 -17.30 -9.15
C GLN A 59 -11.43 -18.38 -8.12
N GLU A 60 -12.59 -19.02 -8.26
CA GLU A 60 -12.84 -20.26 -7.54
C GLU A 60 -12.03 -21.37 -8.21
N ASN A 61 -11.11 -21.98 -7.47
CA ASN A 61 -10.45 -23.20 -7.93
C ASN A 61 -11.47 -24.35 -7.76
N LEU A 62 -11.95 -24.88 -8.90
CA LEU A 62 -12.67 -26.15 -8.97
C LEU A 62 -11.72 -27.34 -8.85
#